data_AF-A0ABD5ZVV9-F1
#
_entry.id   AF-A0ABD5ZVV9-F1
#
_cell.length_a   1.000
_cell.length_b   1.000
_cell.length_c   1.000
_cell.angle_alpha   90.00
_cell.angle_beta   90.00
_cell.angle_gamma   90.00
#
_symmetry.space_group_name_H-M   'P 1'
#
loop_
_entity.id
_entity.type
_entity.pdbx_description
1 polymer ?
#
loop_
_entity_poly.entity_id
_entity_poly.type
_entity_poly.pdbx_seq_one_letter_code
_entity_poly.pdbx_strand_id
1 'polypeptide(L)' 'MSSESATEGRGERGAEAAPAPVEAFERQLQTALESAEGEETRFHLRQALQLAKALEESRP' A
#
# COMPACT_ATOMS: atom_id res chain seq x y z
N MET A 1 -26.04 -42.38 -4.90
CA MET A 1 -24.97 -41.49 -5.36
C MET A 1 -25.60 -40.43 -6.24
N SER A 2 -25.92 -39.29 -5.66
CA SER A 2 -26.38 -38.10 -6.38
C SER A 2 -25.75 -36.92 -5.66
N SER A 3 -24.68 -36.39 -6.25
CA SER A 3 -23.96 -35.21 -5.79
C SER A 3 -24.55 -34.01 -6.49
N GLU A 4 -25.27 -33.16 -5.77
CA GLU A 4 -25.55 -31.79 -6.19
C GLU A 4 -25.31 -30.88 -4.99
N SER A 5 -24.05 -30.50 -4.81
CA SER A 5 -23.67 -29.40 -3.92
C SER A 5 -23.77 -28.12 -4.73
N ALA A 6 -24.96 -27.52 -4.71
CA ALA A 6 -25.13 -26.11 -5.04
C ALA A 6 -24.48 -25.27 -3.94
N THR A 7 -23.40 -24.58 -4.27
CA THR A 7 -23.15 -23.20 -3.84
C THR A 7 -22.11 -22.62 -4.79
N GLU A 8 -22.60 -22.05 -5.89
CA GLU A 8 -21.87 -21.04 -6.65
C GLU A 8 -21.37 -19.99 -5.65
N GLY A 9 -20.04 -19.91 -5.55
CA GLY A 9 -19.32 -18.98 -4.71
C GLY A 9 -19.61 -17.55 -5.15
N ARG A 10 -20.67 -16.99 -4.58
CA ARG A 10 -20.92 -15.56 -4.53
C ARG A 10 -19.82 -14.91 -3.70
N GLY A 11 -18.74 -14.54 -4.37
CA GLY A 11 -17.57 -13.91 -3.77
C GLY A 11 -16.89 -12.86 -4.65
N GLU A 12 -17.48 -12.43 -5.77
CA GLU A 12 -17.06 -11.21 -6.46
C GLU A 12 -17.60 -9.99 -5.73
N ARG A 13 -16.98 -9.64 -4.60
CA ARG A 13 -17.12 -8.32 -4.00
C ARG A 13 -15.77 -7.85 -3.49
N GLY A 14 -15.07 -7.14 -4.35
CA GLY A 14 -14.01 -6.21 -3.98
C GLY A 14 -12.84 -6.84 -3.25
N ALA A 15 -12.05 -7.65 -3.95
CA ALA A 15 -10.62 -7.65 -3.65
C ALA A 15 -10.09 -6.29 -4.12
N GLU A 16 -10.29 -5.25 -3.29
CA GLU A 16 -9.47 -4.05 -3.36
C GLU A 16 -8.04 -4.60 -3.23
N ALA A 17 -7.31 -4.65 -4.33
CA ALA A 17 -5.99 -5.24 -4.37
C ALA A 17 -5.20 -4.53 -3.26
N ALA A 18 -4.80 -5.29 -2.23
CA ALA A 18 -4.03 -4.70 -1.15
C ALA A 18 -2.87 -3.95 -1.80
N PRO A 19 -2.70 -2.65 -1.51
CA PRO A 19 -1.70 -1.84 -2.18
C PRO A 19 -0.36 -2.57 -2.07
N ALA A 20 0.43 -2.53 -3.15
CA ALA A 20 1.74 -3.13 -3.11
C ALA A 20 2.47 -2.61 -1.86
N PRO A 21 3.29 -3.42 -1.17
CA PRO A 21 3.89 -3.03 0.11
C PRO A 21 4.57 -1.65 0.08
N VAL A 22 5.09 -1.25 -1.08
CA VAL A 22 5.69 0.08 -1.32
C VAL A 22 4.65 1.18 -1.40
N GLU A 23 3.54 1.00 -2.12
CA GLU A 23 2.45 1.98 -2.22
C GLU A 23 1.80 2.25 -0.85
N ALA A 24 1.63 1.21 -0.02
CA ALA A 24 1.14 1.35 1.34
C ALA A 24 2.11 2.19 2.19
N PHE A 25 3.40 1.96 2.03
CA PHE A 25 4.46 2.67 2.72
C PHE A 25 4.57 4.14 2.28
N GLU A 26 4.43 4.43 0.98
CA GLU A 26 4.39 5.79 0.46
C GLU A 26 3.21 6.60 1.04
N ARG A 27 2.02 6.00 1.11
CA ARG A 27 0.85 6.65 1.71
C ARG A 27 1.09 6.97 3.19
N GLN A 28 1.68 6.05 3.94
CA GLN A 28 2.02 6.28 5.35
C GLN A 28 3.02 7.44 5.51
N LEU A 29 4.05 7.50 4.67
CA LEU A 29 5.03 8.59 4.69
C LEU A 29 4.41 9.94 4.31
N GLN A 30 3.47 9.97 3.37
CA GLN A 30 2.72 11.18 3.03
C GLN A 30 1.84 11.65 4.19
N THR A 31 1.09 10.75 4.84
CA THR A 31 0.31 11.09 6.04
C THR A 31 1.21 11.60 7.17
N ALA A 32 2.37 10.97 7.38
CA ALA A 32 3.34 11.44 8.36
C ALA A 32 3.83 12.86 8.03
N LEU A 33 4.10 13.17 6.76
CA LEU A 33 4.51 14.51 6.33
C LEU A 33 3.47 15.59 6.61
N GLU A 34 2.19 15.28 6.39
CA GLU A 34 1.08 16.18 6.66
C GLU A 34 0.93 16.47 8.16
N SER A 35 1.17 15.47 9.00
CA SER A 35 1.07 15.58 10.46
C SER A 35 2.35 16.08 11.16
N ALA A 36 3.50 16.08 10.47
CA ALA A 36 4.77 16.38 11.08
C ALA A 36 4.89 17.85 11.49
N GLU A 37 5.19 18.08 12.76
CA GLU A 37 5.58 19.38 13.30
C GLU A 37 7.12 19.42 13.38
N GLY A 38 7.73 20.35 12.64
CA GLY A 38 9.19 20.52 12.60
C GLY A 38 9.82 20.28 11.22
N GLU A 39 10.79 21.12 10.87
CA GLU A 39 11.45 21.07 9.57
C GLU A 39 12.35 19.84 9.41
N GLU A 40 13.05 19.44 10.47
CA GLU A 40 13.92 18.27 10.48
C GLU A 40 13.13 16.97 10.26
N THR A 41 12.02 16.79 10.98
CA THR A 41 11.12 15.64 10.79
C THR A 41 10.58 15.59 9.36
N ARG A 42 10.14 16.73 8.81
CA ARG A 42 9.66 16.81 7.41
C ARG A 42 10.77 16.51 6.41
N PHE A 43 11.99 16.94 6.68
CA PHE A 43 13.14 16.64 5.83
C PHE A 43 13.39 15.13 5.76
N HIS A 44 13.46 14.46 6.90
CA HIS A 44 13.68 13.01 6.94
C HIS A 44 12.53 12.21 6.31
N LEU A 45 11.29 12.62 6.52
CA LEU A 45 10.14 11.97 5.88
C LEU A 45 10.14 12.14 4.35
N ARG A 46 10.54 13.30 3.84
CA ARG A 46 10.74 13.49 2.38
C ARG A 46 11.85 12.60 1.85
N GLN A 47 12.96 12.47 2.58
CA GLN A 47 14.07 11.60 2.20
C GLN A 47 13.62 10.14 2.15
N ALA A 48 12.88 9.67 3.15
CA ALA A 48 12.32 8.32 3.17
C ALA A 48 11.38 8.07 1.98
N LEU A 49 10.56 9.07 1.62
CA LEU A 49 9.66 8.98 0.47
C LEU A 49 10.41 8.90 -0.86
N GLN A 50 11.52 9.63 -1.01
CA GLN A 50 12.37 9.54 -2.19
C GLN A 50 13.05 8.18 -2.31
N LEU A 51 13.51 7.60 -1.20
CA LEU A 51 14.11 6.27 -1.18
C LEU A 51 13.09 5.18 -1.54
N ALA A 52 11.86 5.27 -1.03
CA ALA A 52 10.80 4.32 -1.37
C ALA A 52 10.53 4.28 -2.88
N LYS A 53 10.46 5.45 -3.53
CA LYS A 53 10.28 5.56 -4.98
C LYS A 53 11.45 4.98 -5.77
N ALA A 54 12.68 5.29 -5.36
CA ALA A 54 13.88 4.75 -6.01
C ALA A 54 13.98 3.21 -5.90
N LEU A 55 13.48 2.64 -4.80
CA LEU A 55 13.42 1.18 -4.62
C LEU A 55 12.38 0.52 -5.52
N GLU A 56 11.24 1.17 -5.77
CA GLU A 56 10.25 0.68 -6.74
C GLU A 56 10.78 0.76 -8.17
N GLU A 57 11.42 1.87 -8.54
CA GLU A 57 12.02 2.07 -9.88
C GLU A 57 13.17 1.11 -10.18
N SER A 58 13.87 0.61 -9.16
CA SER A 58 14.97 -0.35 -9.30
C SER A 58 14.54 -1.81 -9.21
N ARG A 59 13.23 -2.08 -9.13
CA ARG A 59 12.69 -3.44 -9.12
C ARG A 59 12.76 -4.04 -10.54
N PRO A 60 13.37 -5.23 -10.72
CA PRO A 60 13.56 -5.86 -12.02
C PRO A 60 12.26 -6.39 -12.64
#